data_AF-A0AAJ6EJA0-F1
#
_entry.id   AF-A0AAJ6EJA0-F1
#
_cell.length_a   1.000
_cell.length_b   1.000
_cell.length_c   1.000
_cell.angle_alpha   90.00
_cell.angle_beta   90.00
_cell.angle_gamma   90.00
#
_symmetry.space_group_name_H-M   'P 1'
#
loop_
_entity.id
_entity.type
_entity.pdbx_description
1 polymer ?
#
loop_
_entity_poly.entity_id
_entity_poly.type
_entity_poly.pdbx_seq_one_letter_code
_entity_poly.pdbx_strand_id
1 'polypeptide(L)'
;MASMDQIAAGWIVTVGIIKADNSIGHVVYAVALIDPAEAIAAAIRACDGEAAVINQQLNAAQLRDLGLDAGGVLALFDEKTDPITSNMPRH
;
A
#
# COMPACT_ATOMS: atom_id res chain seq x y z
N MET A 1 -12.81 -22.62 -6.51
CA MET A 1 -12.97 -21.26 -7.09
C MET A 1 -13.50 -20.40 -5.96
N ALA A 2 -12.64 -19.63 -5.29
CA ALA A 2 -13.07 -18.79 -4.18
C ALA A 2 -14.03 -17.72 -4.74
N SER A 3 -15.23 -17.63 -4.18
CA SER A 3 -16.23 -16.62 -4.53
C SER A 3 -15.66 -15.21 -4.33
N MET A 4 -16.00 -14.27 -5.22
CA MET A 4 -15.62 -12.84 -5.14
C MET A 4 -16.12 -12.12 -3.86
N ASP A 5 -16.87 -12.81 -2.99
CA ASP A 5 -17.42 -12.30 -1.73
C ASP A 5 -16.46 -12.35 -0.51
N GLN A 6 -15.21 -12.81 -0.65
CA GLN A 6 -14.33 -12.99 0.51
C GLN A 6 -13.51 -11.77 0.93
N ILE A 7 -13.68 -10.61 0.31
CA ILE A 7 -13.05 -9.37 0.80
C ILE A 7 -13.99 -8.66 1.77
N ALA A 8 -13.86 -8.97 3.06
CA ALA A 8 -14.60 -8.24 4.09
C ALA A 8 -13.99 -6.86 4.38
N ALA A 9 -12.66 -6.75 4.28
CA ALA A 9 -11.90 -5.54 4.59
C ALA A 9 -10.47 -5.61 4.01
N GLY A 10 -9.79 -4.47 4.02
CA GLY A 10 -8.40 -4.30 3.61
C GLY A 10 -7.75 -3.13 4.34
N TRP A 11 -6.55 -2.74 3.92
CA TRP A 11 -5.76 -1.70 4.58
C TRP A 11 -5.01 -0.83 3.58
N ILE A 12 -4.84 0.44 3.93
CA ILE A 12 -3.84 1.33 3.36
C ILE A 12 -2.58 1.23 4.22
N VAL A 13 -1.47 0.83 3.61
CA VAL A 13 -0.18 0.63 4.28
C VAL A 13 0.87 1.52 3.61
N THR A 14 1.56 2.36 4.39
CA THR A 14 2.75 3.07 3.91
C THR A 14 3.97 2.26 4.30
N VAL A 15 4.84 1.97 3.33
CA VAL A 15 6.11 1.28 3.53
C VAL A 15 7.25 2.26 3.33
N GLY A 16 8.18 2.32 4.27
CA GLY A 16 9.45 3.02 4.14
C GLY A 16 10.48 2.16 3.42
N ILE A 17 11.18 2.77 2.46
CA ILE A 17 12.22 2.13 1.65
C ILE A 17 13.49 2.94 1.79
N ILE A 18 14.59 2.29 2.13
CA ILE A 18 15.93 2.89 2.08
C ILE A 18 16.44 2.81 0.64
N LYS A 19 16.72 3.96 0.04
CA LYS A 19 17.27 4.05 -1.32
C LYS A 19 18.80 3.88 -1.29
N ALA A 20 19.39 3.62 -2.45
CA ALA A 20 20.84 3.40 -2.58
C ALA A 20 21.69 4.62 -2.16
N ASP A 21 21.13 5.84 -2.23
CA ASP A 21 21.75 7.08 -1.75
C ASP A 21 21.53 7.31 -0.24
N ASN A 22 21.03 6.30 0.47
CA ASN A 22 20.72 6.33 1.90
C ASN A 22 19.60 7.32 2.28
N SER A 23 18.86 7.84 1.29
CA SER A 23 17.63 8.58 1.53
C SER A 23 16.46 7.63 1.81
N ILE A 24 15.46 8.12 2.54
CA ILE A 24 14.23 7.37 2.83
C ILE A 24 13.18 7.80 1.80
N GLY A 25 12.61 6.81 1.12
CA GLY A 25 11.39 7.00 0.32
C GLY A 25 10.21 6.27 0.93
N HIS A 26 9.02 6.54 0.39
CA HIS A 26 7.79 5.89 0.81
C HIS A 26 6.99 5.35 -0.38
N VAL A 27 6.34 4.21 -0.16
CA VAL A 27 5.36 3.65 -1.09
C VAL A 27 4.08 3.35 -0.32
N VAL A 28 2.95 3.78 -0.86
CA VAL A 28 1.63 3.54 -0.26
C VAL A 28 0.96 2.42 -1.03
N TYR A 29 0.50 1.39 -0.30
CA TYR A 29 -0.22 0.24 -0.83
C TYR A 29 -1.66 0.20 -0.32
N ALA A 30 -2.59 -0.18 -1.20
CA ALA A 30 -3.85 -0.80 -0.80
C ALA A 30 -3.66 -2.32 -0.77
N VAL A 31 -4.11 -2.96 0.31
CA VAL A 31 -3.96 -4.41 0.53
C VAL A 31 -5.30 -5.02 0.91
N ALA A 32 -5.77 -6.01 0.15
CA ALA A 32 -7.04 -6.70 0.38
C ALA A 32 -6.87 -7.90 1.31
N LEU A 33 -6.30 -7.68 2.50
CA LEU A 33 -6.15 -8.65 3.58
C LEU A 33 -6.85 -8.13 4.84
N ILE A 34 -7.56 -9.02 5.53
CA ILE A 34 -8.36 -8.62 6.71
C ILE A 34 -7.43 -8.35 7.90
N ASP A 35 -6.44 -9.20 8.10
CA ASP A 35 -5.51 -9.05 9.21
C ASP A 35 -4.50 -7.92 8.94
N PRO A 36 -4.35 -6.95 9.85
CA PRO A 36 -3.43 -5.82 9.67
C PRO A 36 -1.96 -6.26 9.62
N ALA A 37 -1.55 -7.27 10.38
CA ALA A 37 -0.16 -7.73 10.37
C ALA A 37 0.17 -8.46 9.06
N GLU A 38 -0.77 -9.25 8.53
CA GLU A 38 -0.65 -9.85 7.20
C GLU A 38 -0.59 -8.79 6.10
N ALA A 39 -1.41 -7.74 6.20
CA ALA A 39 -1.39 -6.63 5.25
C ALA A 39 -0.06 -5.88 5.24
N ILE A 40 0.51 -5.63 6.43
CA ILE A 40 1.85 -5.05 6.59
C ILE A 40 2.90 -5.97 5.94
N ALA A 41 2.89 -7.26 6.26
CA ALA A 41 3.86 -8.21 5.73
C ALA A 41 3.77 -8.31 4.20
N ALA A 42 2.57 -8.29 3.63
CA ALA A 42 2.36 -8.29 2.18
C ALA A 42 2.89 -7.02 1.51
N ALA A 43 2.63 -5.84 2.08
CA ALA A 43 3.12 -4.57 1.55
C ALA A 43 4.65 -4.46 1.60
N ILE A 44 5.27 -4.88 2.71
CA ILE A 44 6.74 -4.92 2.85
C ILE A 44 7.36 -5.82 1.77
N ARG A 45 6.81 -7.03 1.58
CA ARG A 45 7.28 -7.97 0.56
C ARG A 45 7.12 -7.44 -0.87
N ALA A 46 6.11 -6.61 -1.13
CA ALA A 46 5.85 -6.07 -2.46
C ALA A 46 6.91 -5.06 -2.94
N CYS A 47 7.67 -4.43 -2.03
CA CYS A 47 8.66 -3.42 -2.37
C CYS A 47 10.07 -3.64 -1.79
N ASP A 48 10.29 -4.77 -1.11
CA ASP A 48 11.53 -5.05 -0.36
C ASP A 48 11.85 -3.94 0.66
N GLY A 49 10.81 -3.45 1.34
CA GLY A 49 10.93 -2.40 2.35
C GLY A 49 11.37 -2.94 3.71
N GLU A 50 11.64 -2.04 4.66
CA GLU A 50 12.13 -2.42 5.99
C GLU A 50 11.13 -2.13 7.11
N ALA A 51 10.27 -1.15 6.93
CA ALA A 51 9.30 -0.72 7.93
C ALA A 51 8.00 -0.28 7.27
N ALA A 52 6.87 -0.51 7.95
CA ALA A 52 5.57 -0.07 7.44
C ALA A 52 4.63 0.38 8.55
N VAL A 53 3.66 1.21 8.18
CA VAL A 53 2.61 1.74 9.06
C VAL A 53 1.27 1.57 8.37
N ILE A 54 0.27 1.12 9.13
CA ILE A 54 -1.13 1.14 8.69
C ILE A 54 -1.70 2.55 8.88
N ASN A 55 -2.30 3.07 7.83
CA ASN A 55 -2.93 4.38 7.85
C ASN A 55 -4.45 4.27 8.05
N GLN A 56 -5.10 3.38 7.31
CA GLN A 56 -6.56 3.32 7.24
C GLN A 56 -7.03 1.91 6.91
N GLN A 57 -8.20 1.53 7.44
CA GLN A 57 -8.94 0.37 6.96
C GLN A 57 -9.73 0.70 5.68
N LEU A 58 -9.84 -0.27 4.78
CA LEU A 58 -10.67 -0.22 3.59
C LEU A 58 -11.84 -1.18 3.73
N ASN A 59 -13.02 -0.73 3.32
CA ASN A 59 -14.18 -1.60 3.21
C ASN A 59 -14.26 -2.27 1.82
N ALA A 60 -15.14 -3.26 1.67
CA ALA A 60 -15.32 -4.01 0.44
C ALA A 60 -15.68 -3.14 -0.78
N ALA A 61 -16.41 -2.04 -0.61
CA ALA A 61 -16.75 -1.14 -1.72
C ALA A 61 -15.51 -0.40 -2.23
N GLN A 62 -14.69 0.14 -1.31
CA GLN A 62 -13.45 0.81 -1.66
C GLN A 62 -12.45 -0.13 -2.35
N LEU A 63 -12.39 -1.40 -1.93
CA LEU A 63 -11.52 -2.39 -2.55
C LEU A 63 -11.99 -2.75 -3.97
N ARG A 64 -13.30 -2.84 -4.20
CA ARG A 64 -13.87 -3.00 -5.54
C ARG A 64 -13.61 -1.80 -6.44
N ASP A 65 -13.75 -0.58 -5.91
CA ASP A 65 -13.48 0.65 -6.67
C ASP A 65 -12.00 0.74 -7.09
N LEU A 66 -11.10 0.18 -6.28
CA LEU A 66 -9.68 0.03 -6.61
C LEU A 66 -9.36 -1.17 -7.50
N GLY A 67 -10.35 -2.03 -7.82
CA GLY A 67 -10.16 -3.24 -8.60
C GLY A 67 -9.30 -4.30 -7.91
N LEU A 68 -9.22 -4.30 -6.57
CA LEU A 68 -8.50 -5.32 -5.82
C LEU A 68 -9.39 -6.53 -5.52
N ASP A 69 -8.87 -7.70 -5.87
CA ASP A 69 -9.38 -9.00 -5.42
C ASP A 69 -8.77 -9.42 -4.06
N ALA A 70 -9.33 -10.46 -3.43
CA ALA A 70 -8.87 -10.96 -2.13
C ALA A 70 -7.40 -11.37 -2.16
N GLY A 71 -6.62 -10.90 -1.19
CA GLY A 71 -5.17 -11.10 -1.15
C GLY A 71 -4.38 -10.22 -2.12
N GLY A 72 -5.05 -9.36 -2.88
CA GLY A 72 -4.41 -8.40 -3.78
C GLY A 72 -3.62 -7.33 -3.02
N VAL A 73 -2.58 -6.82 -3.69
CA VAL A 73 -1.73 -5.71 -3.24
C VAL A 73 -1.56 -4.75 -4.42
N LEU A 74 -1.88 -3.47 -4.23
CA LEU A 74 -1.81 -2.44 -5.26
C LEU A 74 -1.03 -1.23 -4.73
N ALA A 75 0.01 -0.80 -5.45
CA ALA A 75 0.68 0.46 -5.15
C ALA A 75 -0.22 1.64 -5.59
N LEU A 76 -0.53 2.55 -4.66
CA LEU A 76 -1.29 3.77 -4.91
C LEU A 76 -0.37 4.96 -5.19
N PHE A 77 0.73 5.04 -4.45
CA PHE A 77 1.74 6.08 -4.60
C PHE A 77 3.11 5.45 -4.46
N ASP A 78 3.96 5.58 -5.48
CA ASP A 78 5.36 5.19 -5.43
C ASP A 78 6.22 6.42 -5.72
N GLU A 79 6.96 6.90 -4.72
CA GLU A 79 7.90 8.02 -4.87
C GLU A 79 9.06 7.71 -5.84
N LYS A 80 9.27 6.45 -6.26
CA LYS A 80 10.16 6.14 -7.38
C LYS A 80 9.61 6.66 -8.71
N THR A 81 8.29 6.75 -8.85
CA THR A 81 7.62 7.19 -10.08
C THR A 81 7.09 8.62 -10.02
N ASP A 82 6.70 9.10 -8.84
CA ASP A 82 6.16 10.46 -8.69
C ASP A 82 6.64 11.06 -7.35
N PRO A 83 7.78 11.76 -7.32
CA PRO A 83 8.24 12.37 -6.10
C PRO A 83 7.21 13.40 -5.63
N ILE A 84 6.75 13.30 -4.38
CA ILE A 84 5.97 14.36 -3.70
C ILE A 84 6.71 15.71 -3.78
N THR A 85 8.02 15.67 -3.99
CA THR A 85 8.87 16.83 -4.29
C THR A 85 8.95 17.16 -5.79
N SER A 86 7.90 16.94 -6.59
CA SER A 86 7.73 17.74 -7.80
C SER A 86 7.73 19.20 -7.33
N ASN A 87 8.74 19.92 -7.80
CA ASN A 87 9.21 21.23 -7.38
C ASN A 87 8.12 22.32 -7.49
N MET A 88 7.04 22.23 -6.72
CA MET A 88 6.04 23.28 -6.59
C MET A 88 6.54 24.28 -5.54
N PRO A 89 6.67 25.57 -5.89
CA PRO A 89 6.93 26.61 -4.91
C PRO A 89 5.86 26.53 -3.82
N ARG A 90 6.29 26.42 -2.56
CA ARG A 90 5.39 26.62 -1.43
C ARG A 90 4.94 28.09 -1.47
N HIS A 91 3.65 28.32 -1.69
CA HIS A 91 3.03 29.64 -1.68
C HIS A 91 2.81 30.14 -0.25
#